data_AF-A0AAD7WCY1-F1
#
_entry.id   AF-A0AAD7WCY1-F1
#
_cell.length_a   1.000
_cell.length_b   1.000
_cell.length_c   1.000
_cell.angle_alpha   90.00
_cell.angle_beta   90.00
_cell.angle_gamma   90.00
#
_symmetry.space_group_name_H-M   'P 1'
#
loop_
_entity.id
_entity.type
_entity.pdbx_description
1 polymer ?
#
loop_
_entity_poly.entity_id
_entity_poly.type
_entity_poly.pdbx_seq_one_letter_code
_entity_poly.pdbx_strand_id
1 'polypeptide(L)'
;MPAHLPIITFSLMAARGWTRALSECQHLDRMLETGKGNGQCERFNQTLHDLLRTLPPEKKRKWPQLLLKLLFTYNTTKHQSTQHSPYELMFGQKPQLLVDQLLGIADGEAIDGAPEDWVARHKEHLVTVYTSAKRQLEGMAST
;
A
#
# COMPACT_ATOMS: atom_id res chain seq x y z
N MET A 1 11.12 -8.73 -18.54
CA MET A 1 10.12 -8.57 -17.48
C MET A 1 10.86 -8.31 -16.18
N PRO A 2 10.74 -7.15 -15.51
CA PRO A 2 11.61 -6.83 -14.39
C PRO A 2 11.01 -7.31 -13.06
N ALA A 3 11.74 -8.16 -12.36
CA ALA A 3 11.42 -8.75 -11.06
C ALA A 3 11.67 -7.78 -9.87
N HIS A 4 11.43 -6.48 -10.03
CA HIS A 4 11.89 -5.45 -9.07
C HIS A 4 10.76 -4.69 -8.36
N LEU A 5 9.51 -5.12 -8.50
CA LEU A 5 8.34 -4.54 -7.80
C LEU A 5 7.58 -5.53 -6.90
N PRO A 6 8.25 -6.27 -6.00
CA PRO A 6 7.55 -7.26 -5.16
C PRO A 6 6.63 -6.65 -4.09
N ILE A 7 6.69 -5.32 -3.84
CA ILE A 7 5.77 -4.61 -2.92
C ILE A 7 4.36 -4.50 -3.51
N ILE A 8 4.24 -4.35 -4.84
CA ILE A 8 2.96 -4.15 -5.54
C ILE A 8 2.20 -5.48 -5.67
N THR A 9 2.90 -6.57 -5.98
CA THR A 9 2.29 -7.91 -6.13
C THR A 9 1.73 -8.45 -4.81
N PHE A 10 2.37 -8.10 -3.68
CA PHE A 10 1.93 -8.57 -2.37
C PHE A 10 0.63 -7.87 -1.90
N SER A 11 0.45 -6.58 -2.20
CA SER A 11 -0.79 -5.86 -1.86
C SER A 11 -2.00 -6.39 -2.64
N LEU A 12 -1.83 -6.78 -3.92
CA LEU A 12 -2.91 -7.34 -4.74
C LEU A 12 -3.23 -8.80 -4.36
N MET A 13 -2.23 -9.62 -4.01
CA MET A 13 -2.45 -10.97 -3.48
C MET A 13 -3.07 -10.93 -2.07
N ALA A 14 -2.67 -9.97 -1.23
CA ALA A 14 -3.25 -9.76 0.09
C ALA A 14 -4.74 -9.38 -0.02
N ALA A 15 -5.11 -8.45 -0.90
CA ALA A 15 -6.51 -8.01 -1.03
C ALA A 15 -7.49 -9.11 -1.47
N ARG A 16 -7.07 -10.07 -2.31
CA ARG A 16 -7.95 -11.15 -2.82
C ARG A 16 -7.96 -12.42 -1.97
N GLY A 17 -6.90 -12.70 -1.21
CA GLY A 17 -6.82 -13.88 -0.33
C GLY A 17 -7.31 -13.64 1.11
N TRP A 18 -7.25 -12.40 1.59
CA TRP A 18 -7.45 -12.08 3.01
C TRP A 18 -8.90 -12.16 3.49
N THR A 19 -9.90 -11.84 2.66
CA THR A 19 -11.31 -11.93 3.06
C THR A 19 -11.79 -13.36 3.31
N ARG A 20 -11.21 -14.35 2.62
CA ARG A 20 -11.52 -15.78 2.85
C ARG A 20 -10.76 -16.33 4.06
N ALA A 21 -9.47 -15.99 4.17
CA ALA A 21 -8.61 -16.39 5.28
C ALA A 21 -9.06 -15.81 6.64
N LEU A 22 -9.64 -14.60 6.68
CA LEU A 22 -10.19 -14.00 7.90
C LEU A 22 -11.44 -14.71 8.43
N SER A 23 -12.21 -15.40 7.59
CA SER A 23 -13.39 -16.16 8.03
C SER A 23 -13.02 -17.53 8.62
N GLU A 24 -11.89 -18.09 8.22
CA GLU A 24 -11.41 -19.41 8.65
C GLU A 24 -10.39 -19.31 9.81
N CYS A 25 -9.65 -18.21 9.92
CA CYS A 25 -8.59 -18.03 10.91
C CYS A 25 -9.07 -17.25 12.16
N GLN A 26 -9.67 -17.95 13.12
CA GLN A 26 -9.80 -17.46 14.51
C GLN A 26 -8.47 -17.47 15.30
N HIS A 27 -7.33 -17.77 14.66
CA HIS A 27 -6.01 -17.76 15.30
C HIS A 27 -5.00 -16.97 14.46
N LEU A 28 -4.81 -15.72 14.86
CA LEU A 28 -3.76 -14.82 14.38
C LEU A 28 -2.34 -15.38 14.48
N ASP A 29 -2.11 -16.31 15.42
CA ASP A 29 -0.79 -16.86 15.72
C ASP A 29 -0.13 -17.51 14.49
N ARG A 30 -0.93 -18.17 13.64
CA ARG A 30 -0.43 -18.79 12.40
C ARG A 30 -0.16 -17.81 11.26
N MET A 31 -0.62 -16.55 11.37
CA MET A 31 -0.43 -15.52 10.35
C MET A 31 0.96 -14.88 10.41
N LEU A 32 1.61 -14.94 11.58
CA LEU A 32 3.01 -14.53 11.77
C LEU A 32 4.02 -15.60 11.32
N GLU A 33 3.56 -16.83 11.05
CA GLU A 33 4.42 -17.98 10.69
C GLU A 33 4.55 -18.22 9.17
N THR A 34 3.90 -17.44 8.31
CA THR A 34 4.05 -17.62 6.85
C THR A 34 5.39 -17.09 6.35
N GLY A 35 6.39 -17.97 6.41
CA GLY A 35 7.32 -18.20 5.31
C GLY A 35 8.71 -17.61 5.49
N LYS A 36 9.60 -18.37 6.14
CA LYS A 36 11.05 -18.26 5.98
C LYS A 36 11.38 -18.16 4.49
N GLY A 37 11.73 -16.96 4.01
CA GLY A 37 12.10 -16.70 2.62
C GLY A 37 11.36 -15.56 1.92
N ASN A 38 10.29 -14.98 2.50
CA ASN A 38 9.61 -13.82 1.92
C ASN A 38 9.82 -12.55 2.74
N GLY A 39 11.00 -11.93 2.61
CA GLY A 39 11.36 -10.71 3.34
C GLY A 39 10.42 -9.51 3.10
N GLN A 40 9.59 -9.52 2.05
CA GLN A 40 8.55 -8.48 1.86
C GLN A 40 7.33 -8.73 2.74
N CYS A 41 6.91 -9.99 2.86
CA CYS A 41 5.85 -10.41 3.76
C CYS A 41 6.21 -10.12 5.22
N GLU A 42 7.46 -10.40 5.60
CA GLU A 42 7.99 -10.10 6.93
C GLU A 42 7.99 -8.59 7.23
N ARG A 43 8.47 -7.75 6.29
CA ARG A 43 8.43 -6.28 6.44
C ARG A 43 7.02 -5.73 6.53
N PHE A 44 6.10 -6.26 5.73
CA PHE A 44 4.69 -5.89 5.79
C PHE A 44 4.07 -6.27 7.15
N ASN A 45 4.28 -7.50 7.60
CA ASN A 45 3.78 -7.99 8.88
C ASN A 45 4.34 -7.17 10.05
N GLN A 46 5.63 -6.82 10.01
CA GLN A 46 6.26 -5.94 10.98
C GLN A 46 5.60 -4.56 11.01
N THR A 47 5.38 -3.95 9.84
CA THR A 47 4.74 -2.64 9.73
C THR A 47 3.31 -2.67 10.27
N LEU A 48 2.55 -3.71 9.94
CA LEU A 48 1.18 -3.89 10.42
C LEU A 48 1.15 -4.10 11.94
N HIS A 49 2.10 -4.85 12.49
CA HIS A 49 2.25 -5.03 13.93
C HIS A 49 2.59 -3.73 14.64
N ASP A 50 3.48 -2.91 14.07
CA ASP A 50 3.80 -1.58 14.60
C ASP A 50 2.59 -0.64 14.57
N LEU A 51 1.82 -0.64 13.48
CA LEU A 51 0.55 0.10 13.40
C LEU A 51 -0.44 -0.35 14.48
N LEU A 52 -0.61 -1.66 14.69
CA LEU A 52 -1.45 -2.20 15.76
C LEU A 52 -0.96 -1.79 17.15
N ARG A 53 0.36 -1.68 17.35
CA ARG A 53 0.95 -1.28 18.63
C ARG A 53 0.61 0.16 19.00
N THR A 54 0.45 1.06 18.02
CA THR A 54 0.06 2.46 18.23
C THR A 54 -1.39 2.64 18.68
N LEU A 55 -2.25 1.63 18.54
CA LEU A 55 -3.65 1.74 18.92
C LEU A 55 -3.82 1.83 20.45
N PRO A 56 -4.79 2.60 20.95
CA PRO A 56 -5.20 2.55 22.36
C PRO A 56 -5.66 1.14 22.80
N PRO A 57 -5.51 0.76 24.08
CA PRO A 57 -5.88 -0.56 24.58
C PRO A 57 -7.33 -0.98 24.26
N GLU A 58 -8.25 -0.03 24.29
CA GLU A 58 -9.68 -0.23 24.01
C GLU A 58 -9.91 -0.65 22.55
N LYS A 59 -9.08 -0.12 21.65
CA LYS A 59 -9.09 -0.41 20.21
C LYS A 59 -8.32 -1.68 19.87
N LYS A 60 -7.27 -2.03 20.63
CA LYS A 60 -6.53 -3.29 20.46
C LYS A 60 -7.43 -4.52 20.64
N ARG A 61 -8.40 -4.47 21.56
CA ARG A 61 -9.39 -5.55 21.72
C ARG A 61 -10.28 -5.78 20.49
N LYS A 62 -10.46 -4.74 19.67
CA LYS A 62 -11.26 -4.75 18.43
C LYS A 62 -10.37 -4.71 17.18
N TRP A 63 -9.11 -5.12 17.29
CA TRP A 63 -8.16 -5.11 16.18
C TRP A 63 -8.66 -5.78 14.89
N PRO A 64 -9.48 -6.87 14.88
CA PRO A 64 -9.94 -7.46 13.62
C PRO A 64 -10.80 -6.48 12.82
N GLN A 65 -11.59 -5.65 13.52
CA GLN A 65 -12.45 -4.64 12.90
C GLN A 65 -11.65 -3.44 12.37
N LEU A 66 -10.45 -3.22 12.93
CA LEU A 66 -9.57 -2.12 12.54
C LEU A 66 -8.58 -2.52 11.45
N LEU A 67 -8.46 -3.81 11.14
CA LEU A 67 -7.50 -4.34 10.16
C LEU A 67 -7.67 -3.67 8.79
N LEU A 68 -8.90 -3.55 8.30
CA LEU A 68 -9.19 -2.87 7.03
C LEU A 68 -8.76 -1.41 7.05
N LYS A 69 -8.95 -0.72 8.19
CA LYS A 69 -8.54 0.68 8.35
C LYS A 69 -7.02 0.82 8.36
N LEU A 70 -6.32 -0.07 9.07
CA LEU A 70 -4.86 -0.07 9.11
C LEU A 70 -4.25 -0.41 7.75
N LEU A 71 -4.83 -1.37 7.04
CA LEU A 71 -4.41 -1.71 5.67
C LEU A 71 -4.62 -0.55 4.72
N PHE A 72 -5.76 0.15 4.83
CA PHE A 72 -6.00 1.36 4.06
C PHE A 72 -4.95 2.44 4.38
N THR A 73 -4.70 2.73 5.66
CA THR A 73 -3.64 3.66 6.07
C THR A 73 -2.28 3.26 5.51
N TYR A 74 -1.91 1.98 5.56
CA TYR A 74 -0.67 1.49 4.96
C TYR A 74 -0.63 1.76 3.45
N ASN A 75 -1.68 1.40 2.70
CA ASN A 75 -1.72 1.57 1.26
C ASN A 75 -1.69 3.03 0.81
N THR A 76 -2.19 3.96 1.63
CA THR A 76 -2.24 5.39 1.29
C THR A 76 -1.11 6.20 1.88
N THR A 77 -0.26 5.61 2.72
CA THR A 77 0.88 6.31 3.34
C THR A 77 2.14 6.12 2.50
N LYS A 78 2.92 7.18 2.32
CA LYS A 78 4.21 7.13 1.62
C LYS A 78 5.22 6.34 2.46
N HIS A 79 5.90 5.39 1.84
CA HIS A 79 6.98 4.66 2.50
C HIS A 79 8.31 5.38 2.31
N GLN A 80 9.17 5.37 3.33
CA GLN A 80 10.47 6.04 3.26
C GLN A 80 11.38 5.45 2.17
N SER A 81 11.29 4.15 1.91
CA SER A 81 12.15 3.47 0.92
C SER A 81 11.80 3.82 -0.52
N THR A 82 10.52 4.06 -0.81
CA THR A 82 10.04 4.34 -2.17
C THR A 82 9.67 5.80 -2.37
N GLN A 83 9.47 6.57 -1.29
CA GLN A 83 8.89 7.93 -1.27
C GLN A 83 7.48 8.05 -1.87
N HIS A 84 6.89 6.93 -2.28
CA HIS A 84 5.56 6.81 -2.85
C HIS A 84 4.73 5.83 -2.04
N SER A 85 3.40 5.99 -2.06
CA SER A 85 2.48 5.04 -1.40
C SER A 85 2.30 3.77 -2.24
N PRO A 86 2.02 2.60 -1.62
CA PRO A 86 1.69 1.39 -2.36
C PRO A 86 0.52 1.57 -3.35
N TYR A 87 -0.50 2.35 -2.96
CA TYR A 87 -1.62 2.70 -3.82
C TYR A 87 -1.17 3.45 -5.07
N GLU A 88 -0.34 4.48 -4.90
CA GLU A 88 0.21 5.30 -5.99
C GLU A 88 1.11 4.49 -6.92
N LEU A 89 1.89 3.56 -6.38
CA LEU A 89 2.71 2.65 -7.19
C LEU A 89 1.88 1.68 -8.02
N MET A 90 0.70 1.26 -7.53
CA MET A 90 -0.15 0.29 -8.20
C MET A 90 -1.08 0.94 -9.24
N PHE A 91 -1.63 2.12 -8.91
CA PHE A 91 -2.63 2.80 -9.72
C PHE A 91 -2.11 4.06 -10.40
N GLY A 92 -0.90 4.53 -10.13
CA GLY A 92 -0.37 5.74 -10.74
C GLY A 92 -1.16 7.00 -10.40
N GLN A 93 -1.86 6.98 -9.28
CA GLN A 93 -2.64 8.10 -8.78
C GLN A 93 -2.48 8.18 -7.28
N LYS A 94 -2.42 9.41 -6.76
CA LYS A 94 -2.48 9.60 -5.31
C LYS A 94 -3.87 9.18 -4.81
N PRO A 95 -3.95 8.45 -3.69
CA PRO A 95 -5.24 8.13 -3.09
C PRO A 95 -5.97 9.41 -2.71
N GLN A 96 -7.20 9.56 -3.18
CA GLN A 96 -8.05 10.68 -2.82
C GLN A 96 -8.78 10.35 -1.52
N LEU A 97 -8.32 10.89 -0.40
CA LEU A 97 -8.97 10.66 0.89
C LEU A 97 -10.17 11.59 1.04
N LEU A 98 -11.22 11.12 1.71
CA LEU A 98 -12.39 11.97 2.02
C LEU A 98 -11.97 13.25 2.75
N VAL A 99 -10.96 13.16 3.64
CA VAL A 99 -10.43 14.33 4.34
C VAL A 99 -9.78 15.33 3.37
N ASP A 100 -9.08 14.86 2.33
CA ASP A 100 -8.47 15.74 1.32
C ASP A 100 -9.54 16.45 0.49
N GLN A 101 -10.65 15.75 0.20
CA GLN A 101 -11.81 16.33 -0.46
C GLN A 101 -12.49 17.40 0.42
N LEU A 102 -12.72 17.11 1.71
CA LEU A 102 -13.29 18.08 2.65
C LEU A 102 -12.40 19.33 2.81
N LEU A 103 -11.08 19.15 2.77
CA LEU A 103 -10.12 20.25 2.90
C LEU A 103 -9.88 21.00 1.58
N GLY A 104 -10.41 20.51 0.46
CA GLY A 104 -10.15 21.09 -0.87
C GLY A 104 -8.69 20.93 -1.33
N ILE A 105 -7.94 20.00 -0.74
CA ILE A 105 -6.54 19.69 -1.07
C ILE A 105 -6.46 18.51 -2.04
N ALA A 106 -7.58 17.88 -2.34
CA ALA A 106 -7.68 16.80 -3.31
C ALA A 106 -7.12 17.24 -4.68
N ASP A 107 -5.91 16.76 -5.01
CA ASP A 107 -5.29 16.82 -6.35
C ASP A 107 -6.04 15.94 -7.37
N GLY A 108 -7.36 15.74 -7.20
CA GLY A 108 -8.17 15.00 -8.15
C GLY A 108 -8.21 15.79 -9.45
N GLU A 109 -7.36 15.41 -10.42
CA GLU A 109 -7.43 16.01 -11.74
C GLU A 109 -8.85 15.85 -12.27
N ALA A 110 -9.52 16.98 -12.52
CA ALA A 110 -10.76 16.97 -13.27
C ALA A 110 -10.49 16.24 -14.59
N ILE A 111 -11.38 15.32 -14.96
CA ILE A 111 -11.33 14.66 -16.26
C ILE A 111 -11.83 15.69 -17.30
N ASP A 112 -11.06 16.75 -17.46
CA ASP A 112 -11.27 17.76 -18.48
C ASP A 112 -10.47 17.32 -19.72
N GLY A 113 -11.16 17.12 -20.84
CA GLY A 113 -10.57 16.69 -22.11
C GLY A 113 -11.09 15.34 -22.62
N ALA A 114 -10.51 14.88 -23.73
CA ALA A 114 -10.85 13.60 -24.31
C ALA A 114 -10.29 12.45 -23.45
N PRO A 115 -10.96 11.29 -23.36
CA PRO A 115 -10.48 10.14 -22.58
C PRO A 115 -9.03 9.75 -22.91
N GLU A 116 -8.62 9.93 -24.16
CA GLU A 116 -7.27 9.63 -24.66
C GLU A 116 -6.19 10.48 -23.97
N ASP A 117 -6.48 11.76 -23.69
CA ASP A 117 -5.55 12.68 -23.03
C ASP A 117 -5.33 12.29 -21.56
N TRP A 118 -6.38 11.79 -20.90
CA TRP A 118 -6.27 11.25 -19.54
C TRP A 118 -5.41 9.97 -19.52
N VAL A 119 -5.63 9.06 -20.47
CA VAL A 119 -4.84 7.82 -20.57
C VAL A 119 -3.36 8.11 -20.81
N ALA A 120 -3.05 9.07 -21.69
CA ALA A 120 -1.67 9.47 -21.99
C ALA A 120 -0.97 10.02 -20.73
N ARG A 121 -1.60 10.97 -20.03
CA ARG A 121 -1.10 11.55 -18.76
C ARG A 121 -0.93 10.49 -17.68
N HIS A 122 -1.93 9.62 -17.50
CA HIS A 122 -1.90 8.57 -16.49
C HIS A 122 -0.73 7.60 -16.72
N LYS A 123 -0.48 7.24 -17.98
CA LYS A 123 0.66 6.40 -18.36
C LYS A 123 2.00 7.08 -18.07
N GLU A 124 2.13 8.36 -18.40
CA GLU A 124 3.33 9.15 -18.10
C GLU A 124 3.60 9.24 -16.59
N HIS A 125 2.55 9.49 -15.80
CA HIS A 125 2.64 9.54 -14.34
C HIS A 125 3.08 8.18 -13.76
N LEU A 126 2.48 7.07 -14.21
CA LEU A 126 2.87 5.72 -13.80
C LEU A 126 4.36 5.44 -14.04
N VAL A 127 4.86 5.79 -15.23
CA VAL A 127 6.28 5.62 -15.57
C VAL A 127 7.16 6.47 -14.66
N THR A 128 6.74 7.71 -14.37
CA THR A 128 7.48 8.63 -13.51
C THR A 128 7.57 8.11 -12.08
N VAL A 129 6.44 7.70 -11.48
CA VAL A 129 6.38 7.13 -10.13
C VAL A 129 7.24 5.88 -10.04
N TYR A 130 7.15 4.99 -11.03
CA TYR A 130 7.92 3.74 -11.00
C TYR A 130 9.42 3.97 -11.14
N THR A 131 9.84 4.84 -12.08
CA THR A 131 11.26 5.16 -12.28
C THR A 131 11.86 5.87 -11.06
N SER A 132 11.11 6.78 -10.44
CA SER A 132 11.46 7.42 -9.16
C SER A 132 11.67 6.39 -8.06
N ALA A 133 10.68 5.52 -7.82
CA ALA A 133 10.77 4.48 -6.79
C ALA A 133 11.94 3.53 -7.02
N LYS A 134 12.17 3.13 -8.29
CA LYS A 134 13.30 2.27 -8.66
C LYS A 134 14.64 2.93 -8.32
N ARG A 135 14.82 4.22 -8.65
CA ARG A 135 16.05 4.96 -8.35
C ARG A 135 16.32 5.03 -6.84
N GLN A 136 15.29 5.23 -6.03
CA GLN A 136 15.43 5.26 -4.57
C GLN A 136 15.89 3.91 -4.02
N LEU A 137 15.30 2.82 -4.51
CA LEU A 137 15.68 1.46 -4.11
C LEU A 137 17.13 1.11 -4.51
N GLU A 138 17.57 1.52 -5.71
CA GLU A 138 18.95 1.32 -6.18
C GLU A 138 19.95 2.16 -5.36
N GLY A 139 19.57 3.39 -4.97
CA GLY A 139 20.36 4.24 -4.09
C GLY A 139 20.55 3.64 -2.70
N MET A 140 19.50 3.08 -2.11
CA MET A 140 19.57 2.41 -0.80
C MET A 140 20.37 1.09 -0.83
N ALA A 141 20.44 0.41 -1.97
CA ALA A 141 21.21 -0.83 -2.10
C ALA A 141 22.72 -0.60 -2.27
N SER A 142 23.13 0.63 -2.61
CA SER A 142 24.53 1.00 -2.85
C SER A 142 25.23 1.61 -1.63
N THR A 143 24.48 1.86 -0.55
CA THR A 143 24.93 2.44 0.73
C THR A 143 24.96 1.40 1.83
#